data_AF-A0A2S3IBS0-F1
#
_entry.id   AF-A0A2S3IBS0-F1
#
_cell.length_a   1.000
_cell.length_b   1.000
_cell.length_c   1.000
_cell.angle_alpha   90.00
_cell.angle_beta   90.00
_cell.angle_gamma   90.00
#
_symmetry.space_group_name_H-M   'P 1'
#
loop_
_entity.id
_entity.type
_entity.pdbx_description
1 polymer ?
#
loop_
_entity_poly.entity_id
_entity_poly.type
_entity_poly.pdbx_seq_one_letter_code
_entity_poly.pdbx_strand_id
1 'polypeptide(L)'
;MAKRLAAADKEVLVEVVRFTQKNGLKGSDGGWKDFLSRNDKKFGDSVSDPRKRSRDVLLAFLQTFSKDFQKYFGKLVKRQKERSAVQQYMNDFPDKVSPEQKLVQLTAEHPEYRKNYCFPSYQEGWKVLRIGEVSSLVSSSAMLAIDCEMVLCDDGMEAVVRVCVVDNNLEVKLDILVNPSKAITDYRTHITGVSKKDLEGVTSSLVDVQKSLKRILSKGKILIGQSLYRDLCALKIDYSQVIDTAYIFKYANLPTTASASLNSLCKSVLGYSVREEGEPHNCLKDAEAAMNLVLAKLKHGFNDPIEVAASSVTESDALKLLAHRIPMHLPCQELCKVFSGNPSIDDKIDSRIRGEFYSTCISFNEIDEVEKAFEALDGQMTKDSGGRLQKYVLMKRDNGDVVSFYVRKMVYGCQPNQFEFPKKRPQPTEDAEPKKEQADGDQQKKKRKSKKHVN
;
A
#
# COMPACT_ATOMS: atom_id res chain seq x y z
N MET A 1 26.18 26.42 -7.23
CA MET A 1 24.75 26.35 -6.83
C MET A 1 23.98 25.58 -7.88
N ALA A 2 23.18 24.57 -7.51
CA ALA A 2 22.26 23.97 -8.49
C ALA A 2 21.26 25.05 -8.94
N LYS A 3 21.36 25.53 -10.19
CA LYS A 3 20.54 26.65 -10.74
C LYS A 3 19.05 26.56 -10.39
N ARG A 4 18.52 25.33 -10.28
CA ARG A 4 17.12 25.04 -9.94
C ARG A 4 16.73 25.38 -8.51
N LEU A 5 17.61 25.12 -7.54
CA LEU A 5 17.34 25.42 -6.13
C LEU A 5 17.26 26.94 -5.92
N ALA A 6 18.17 27.68 -6.57
CA ALA A 6 18.22 29.13 -6.57
C ALA A 6 17.03 29.82 -7.25
N ALA A 7 16.23 29.09 -8.04
CA ALA A 7 15.05 29.59 -8.74
C ALA A 7 13.74 28.98 -8.18
N ALA A 8 13.81 28.37 -6.99
CA ALA A 8 12.64 27.84 -6.30
C ALA A 8 11.90 28.96 -5.56
N ASP A 9 10.58 28.83 -5.52
CA ASP A 9 9.70 29.67 -4.71
C ASP A 9 9.86 29.34 -3.22
N LYS A 10 9.50 30.27 -2.35
CA LYS A 10 9.67 30.14 -0.91
C LYS A 10 8.97 28.89 -0.38
N GLU A 11 7.76 28.63 -0.84
CA GLU A 11 6.90 27.52 -0.42
C GLU A 11 7.54 26.17 -0.74
N VAL A 12 8.18 26.06 -1.90
CA VAL A 12 8.90 24.85 -2.31
C VAL A 12 10.14 24.66 -1.42
N LEU A 13 10.87 25.73 -1.13
CA LEU A 13 12.05 25.66 -0.24
C LEU A 13 11.68 25.26 1.19
N VAL A 14 10.55 25.75 1.71
CA VAL A 14 10.00 25.32 3.00
C VAL A 14 9.81 23.82 3.05
N GLU A 15 9.21 23.23 2.01
CA GLU A 15 8.99 21.78 1.94
C GLU A 15 10.31 20.99 1.87
N VAL A 16 11.32 21.52 1.17
CA VAL A 16 12.66 20.90 1.12
C VAL A 16 13.35 20.96 2.50
N VAL A 17 13.23 22.07 3.25
CA VAL A 17 13.78 22.14 4.62
C VAL A 17 13.02 21.23 5.59
N ARG A 18 11.69 21.13 5.46
CA ARG A 18 10.91 20.14 6.24
C ARG A 18 11.34 18.72 5.95
N PHE A 19 11.63 18.41 4.69
CA PHE A 19 12.20 17.13 4.31
C PHE A 19 13.52 16.86 5.02
N THR A 20 14.45 17.83 5.10
CA THR A 20 15.71 17.63 5.84
C THR A 20 15.47 17.43 7.33
N GLN A 21 14.55 18.20 7.94
CA GLN A 21 14.19 18.05 9.36
C GLN A 21 13.61 16.65 9.65
N LYS A 22 12.64 16.21 8.84
CA LYS A 22 11.97 14.91 9.00
C LYS A 22 12.95 13.74 8.89
N ASN A 23 13.95 13.86 8.02
CA ASN A 23 14.94 12.82 7.78
C ASN A 23 16.23 13.00 8.61
N GLY A 24 16.27 13.97 9.53
CA GLY A 24 17.44 14.21 10.39
C GLY A 24 18.71 14.58 9.62
N LEU A 25 18.58 15.12 8.40
CA LEU A 25 19.72 15.45 7.55
C LEU A 25 20.44 16.70 8.06
N LYS A 26 21.78 16.68 7.98
CA LYS A 26 22.65 17.74 8.48
C LYS A 26 23.62 18.20 7.39
N GLY A 27 23.80 19.52 7.28
CA GLY A 27 24.84 20.14 6.47
C GLY A 27 26.12 20.39 7.28
N SER A 28 27.05 21.17 6.71
CA SER A 28 28.26 21.63 7.42
C SER A 28 27.96 22.36 8.73
N ASP A 29 26.80 23.01 8.79
CA ASP A 29 26.40 23.86 9.92
C ASP A 29 25.44 23.10 10.87
N GLY A 30 25.33 21.78 10.73
CA GLY A 30 24.43 20.94 11.52
C GLY A 30 23.02 20.83 10.92
N GLY A 31 22.05 20.52 11.77
CA GLY A 31 20.64 20.49 11.40
C GLY A 31 20.03 21.88 11.32
N TRP A 32 18.77 21.97 10.91
CA TRP A 32 18.08 23.26 10.77
C TRP A 32 18.09 24.12 12.04
N LYS A 33 17.92 23.51 13.21
CA LYS A 33 17.97 24.23 14.50
C LYS A 33 19.38 24.76 14.80
N ASP A 34 20.41 23.98 14.51
CA ASP A 34 21.82 24.36 14.70
C ASP A 34 22.22 25.50 13.75
N PHE A 35 21.74 25.45 12.52
CA PHE A 35 21.94 26.52 11.55
C PHE A 35 21.27 27.82 12.02
N LEU A 36 20.02 27.77 12.46
CA LEU A 36 19.29 28.95 12.92
C LEU A 36 19.94 29.59 14.16
N SER A 37 20.40 28.80 15.14
CA SER A 37 21.02 29.35 16.35
C SER A 37 22.30 30.15 16.06
N ARG A 38 23.02 29.82 14.97
CA ARG A 38 24.23 30.51 14.54
C ARG A 38 23.96 31.68 13.60
N ASN A 39 22.95 31.56 12.73
CA ASN A 39 22.75 32.45 11.60
C ASN A 39 21.49 33.33 11.68
N ASP A 40 20.57 33.10 12.62
CA ASP A 40 19.31 33.84 12.77
C ASP A 40 18.98 34.11 14.26
N LYS A 41 19.28 35.32 14.74
CA LYS A 41 19.15 35.74 16.15
C LYS A 41 17.69 35.93 16.64
N LYS A 42 16.69 35.36 15.97
CA LYS A 42 15.27 35.41 16.39
C LYS A 42 14.98 34.33 17.46
N PHE A 43 14.25 34.68 18.53
CA PHE A 43 14.06 33.82 19.74
C PHE A 43 12.63 33.20 19.89
N GLY A 44 12.55 32.00 20.51
CA GLY A 44 11.31 31.28 20.91
C GLY A 44 11.09 29.87 20.29
N ASP A 45 10.33 28.95 20.89
CA ASP A 45 10.15 27.57 20.36
C ASP A 45 9.44 27.50 18.98
N SER A 46 8.66 28.53 18.67
CA SER A 46 7.98 28.67 17.38
C SER A 46 8.90 29.08 16.21
N VAL A 47 10.22 29.17 16.45
CA VAL A 47 11.29 29.68 15.56
C VAL A 47 11.80 28.64 14.56
N SER A 48 11.64 27.34 14.82
CA SER A 48 12.14 26.31 13.89
C SER A 48 11.21 26.00 12.71
N ASP A 49 10.05 26.67 12.58
CA ASP A 49 9.17 26.49 11.41
C ASP A 49 9.78 27.20 10.17
N PRO A 50 10.16 26.45 9.12
CA PRO A 50 10.74 27.05 7.92
C PRO A 50 9.81 28.07 7.24
N ARG A 51 8.48 27.96 7.41
CA ARG A 51 7.50 28.93 6.84
C ARG A 51 7.73 30.37 7.30
N LYS A 52 8.24 30.52 8.52
CA LYS A 52 8.47 31.83 9.16
C LYS A 52 9.78 32.49 8.71
N ARG A 53 10.54 31.87 7.81
CA ARG A 53 11.83 32.37 7.32
C ARG A 53 11.75 32.96 5.93
N SER A 54 12.67 33.88 5.65
CA SER A 54 12.82 34.42 4.30
C SER A 54 13.37 33.35 3.38
N ARG A 55 13.13 33.53 2.09
CA ARG A 55 13.67 32.67 1.04
C ARG A 55 15.19 32.53 1.13
N ASP A 56 15.89 33.62 1.44
CA ASP A 56 17.35 33.65 1.48
C ASP A 56 17.90 32.82 2.65
N VAL A 57 17.25 32.85 3.82
CA VAL A 57 17.65 32.00 4.97
C VAL A 57 17.46 30.52 4.65
N LEU A 58 16.35 30.16 3.98
CA LEU A 58 16.11 28.78 3.54
C LEU A 58 17.17 28.32 2.54
N LEU A 59 17.52 29.17 1.57
CA LEU A 59 18.56 28.87 0.59
C LEU A 59 19.93 28.74 1.24
N ALA A 60 20.30 29.65 2.14
CA ALA A 60 21.57 29.62 2.87
C ALA A 60 21.73 28.30 3.63
N PHE A 61 20.69 27.84 4.34
CA PHE A 61 20.73 26.55 5.00
C PHE A 61 20.92 25.39 4.02
N LEU A 62 20.15 25.34 2.93
CA LEU A 62 20.26 24.25 1.96
C LEU A 62 21.61 24.26 1.21
N GLN A 63 22.32 25.39 1.18
CA GLN A 63 23.67 25.50 0.65
C GLN A 63 24.75 24.89 1.57
N THR A 64 24.46 24.71 2.87
CA THR A 64 25.39 24.04 3.81
C THR A 64 25.56 22.54 3.51
N PHE A 65 24.66 21.95 2.72
CA PHE A 65 24.74 20.56 2.33
C PHE A 65 25.74 20.32 1.19
N SER A 66 26.23 19.08 1.07
CA SER A 66 27.13 18.67 -0.01
C SER A 66 26.53 18.91 -1.41
N LYS A 67 27.39 18.98 -2.43
CA LYS A 67 26.95 19.18 -3.83
C LYS A 67 25.94 18.13 -4.29
N ASP A 68 26.05 16.89 -3.82
CA ASP A 68 25.11 15.81 -4.17
C ASP A 68 23.73 16.02 -3.55
N PHE A 69 23.67 16.44 -2.29
CA PHE A 69 22.42 16.84 -1.66
C PHE A 69 21.81 18.08 -2.32
N GLN A 70 22.61 19.09 -2.68
CA GLN A 70 22.11 20.25 -3.44
C GLN A 70 21.52 19.84 -4.80
N LYS A 71 22.16 18.89 -5.50
CA LYS A 71 21.64 18.32 -6.75
C LYS A 71 20.33 17.58 -6.51
N TYR A 72 20.22 16.85 -5.40
CA TYR A 72 19.00 16.16 -4.99
C TYR A 72 17.86 17.13 -4.64
N PHE A 73 18.12 18.17 -3.85
CA PHE A 73 17.14 19.22 -3.56
C PHE A 73 16.63 19.87 -4.85
N GLY A 74 17.51 20.09 -5.83
CA GLY A 74 17.12 20.56 -7.16
C GLY A 74 16.20 19.58 -7.92
N LYS A 75 16.26 18.28 -7.66
CA LYS A 75 15.30 17.29 -8.18
C LYS A 75 13.96 17.37 -7.46
N LEU A 76 13.96 17.53 -6.13
CA LEU A 76 12.73 17.74 -5.33
C LEU A 76 11.96 18.99 -5.78
N VAL A 77 12.66 20.10 -5.96
CA VAL A 77 12.10 21.35 -6.50
C VAL A 77 11.45 21.11 -7.86
N LYS A 78 12.15 20.40 -8.76
CA LYS A 78 11.60 20.08 -10.10
C LYS A 78 10.32 19.26 -10.00
N ARG A 79 10.31 18.23 -9.15
CA ARG A 79 9.14 17.36 -8.96
C ARG A 79 7.94 18.14 -8.43
N GLN A 80 8.17 19.06 -7.50
CA GLN A 80 7.10 19.92 -6.99
C GLN A 80 6.55 20.84 -8.09
N LYS A 81 7.42 21.45 -8.90
CA LYS A 81 6.99 22.25 -10.06
C LYS A 81 6.21 21.43 -11.07
N GLU A 82 6.64 20.21 -11.37
CA GLU A 82 5.92 19.28 -12.26
C GLU A 82 4.53 18.95 -11.72
N ARG A 83 4.40 18.65 -10.42
CA ARG A 83 3.10 18.42 -9.77
C ARG A 83 2.19 19.65 -9.86
N SER A 84 2.72 20.84 -9.54
CA SER A 84 1.96 22.08 -9.65
C SER A 84 1.51 22.36 -11.08
N ALA A 85 2.36 22.11 -12.08
CA ALA A 85 2.02 22.29 -13.49
C ALA A 85 0.93 21.30 -13.95
N VAL A 86 0.99 20.03 -13.50
CA VAL A 86 -0.06 19.05 -13.76
C VAL A 86 -1.39 19.50 -13.16
N GLN A 87 -1.37 19.91 -11.89
CA GLN A 87 -2.59 20.39 -11.22
C GLN A 87 -3.19 21.61 -11.92
N GLN A 88 -2.35 22.58 -12.28
CA GLN A 88 -2.78 23.77 -13.01
C GLN A 88 -3.40 23.38 -14.35
N TYR A 89 -2.74 22.52 -15.13
CA TYR A 89 -3.26 22.07 -16.42
C TYR A 89 -4.62 21.35 -16.28
N MET A 90 -4.78 20.52 -15.25
CA MET A 90 -6.05 19.83 -14.98
C MET A 90 -7.18 20.82 -14.63
N ASN A 91 -6.86 21.90 -13.91
CA ASN A 91 -7.82 22.95 -13.59
C ASN A 91 -8.16 23.82 -14.81
N ASP A 92 -7.18 24.12 -15.66
CA ASP A 92 -7.34 24.96 -16.85
C ASP A 92 -8.09 24.20 -17.98
N PHE A 93 -7.93 22.87 -18.04
CA PHE A 93 -8.50 22.02 -19.09
C PHE A 93 -9.20 20.76 -18.54
N PRO A 94 -10.27 20.90 -17.75
CA PRO A 94 -10.94 19.77 -17.10
C PRO A 94 -11.48 18.73 -18.09
N ASP A 95 -11.93 19.17 -19.26
CA ASP A 95 -12.46 18.28 -20.33
C ASP A 95 -11.38 17.43 -21.02
N LYS A 96 -10.10 17.80 -20.85
CA LYS A 96 -8.96 17.07 -21.44
C LYS A 96 -8.33 16.06 -20.48
N VAL A 97 -8.83 15.96 -19.25
CA VAL A 97 -8.30 15.06 -18.23
C VAL A 97 -8.87 13.65 -18.44
N SER A 98 -8.00 12.68 -18.70
CA SER A 98 -8.43 11.27 -18.82
C SER A 98 -8.99 10.74 -17.49
N PRO A 99 -9.97 9.81 -17.51
CA PRO A 99 -10.44 9.14 -16.30
C PRO A 99 -9.32 8.48 -15.48
N GLU A 100 -8.31 7.93 -16.14
CA GLU A 100 -7.12 7.33 -15.53
C GLU A 100 -6.30 8.38 -14.76
N GLN A 101 -6.13 9.57 -15.34
CA GLN A 101 -5.42 10.67 -14.67
C GLN A 101 -6.15 11.15 -13.41
N LYS A 102 -7.50 11.06 -13.38
CA LYS A 102 -8.27 11.34 -12.16
C LYS A 102 -7.98 10.33 -11.06
N LEU A 103 -7.75 9.06 -11.39
CA LEU A 103 -7.33 8.04 -10.40
C LEU A 103 -5.91 8.29 -9.87
N VAL A 104 -5.00 8.80 -10.72
CA VAL A 104 -3.66 9.26 -10.27
C VAL A 104 -3.81 10.41 -9.27
N GLN A 105 -4.72 11.35 -9.53
CA GLN A 105 -5.01 12.44 -8.60
C GLN A 105 -5.57 11.92 -7.27
N LEU A 106 -6.54 11.00 -7.29
CA LEU A 106 -7.08 10.37 -6.08
C LEU A 106 -5.98 9.70 -5.24
N THR A 107 -5.04 9.01 -5.90
CA THR A 107 -3.87 8.42 -5.23
C THR A 107 -2.99 9.49 -4.57
N ALA A 108 -2.74 10.61 -5.27
CA ALA A 108 -1.89 11.69 -4.78
C ALA A 108 -2.52 12.53 -3.66
N GLU A 109 -3.85 12.61 -3.62
CA GLU A 109 -4.64 13.32 -2.61
C GLU A 109 -4.83 12.52 -1.31
N HIS A 110 -4.58 11.20 -1.35
CA HIS A 110 -4.69 10.35 -0.18
C HIS A 110 -3.77 10.84 0.96
N PRO A 111 -4.26 10.92 2.23
CA PRO A 111 -3.50 11.50 3.35
C PRO A 111 -2.13 10.85 3.57
N GLU A 112 -2.03 9.52 3.39
CA GLU A 112 -0.79 8.77 3.58
C GLU A 112 0.18 8.85 2.39
N TYR A 113 -0.24 9.37 1.22
CA TYR A 113 0.58 9.39 0.01
C TYR A 113 1.91 10.14 0.23
N ARG A 114 1.85 11.34 0.83
CA ARG A 114 3.05 12.14 1.11
C ARG A 114 4.03 11.47 2.07
N LYS A 115 3.54 10.58 2.93
CA LYS A 115 4.37 9.83 3.86
C LYS A 115 5.02 8.64 3.18
N ASN A 116 4.24 7.87 2.42
CA ASN A 116 4.66 6.58 1.85
C ASN A 116 5.42 6.73 0.52
N TYR A 117 5.07 7.70 -0.31
CA TYR A 117 5.74 8.00 -1.58
C TYR A 117 6.85 9.08 -1.46
N CYS A 118 7.33 9.31 -0.23
CA CYS A 118 8.50 10.15 0.03
C CYS A 118 9.74 9.25 0.12
N PHE A 119 10.27 8.88 -1.03
CA PHE A 119 11.39 7.97 -1.14
C PHE A 119 12.74 8.66 -0.86
N PRO A 120 13.74 7.95 -0.31
CA PRO A 120 15.09 8.46 -0.11
C PRO A 120 15.89 8.44 -1.43
N SER A 121 15.37 9.02 -2.52
CA SER A 121 15.95 8.93 -3.86
C SER A 121 17.28 9.70 -4.06
N TYR A 122 17.84 10.22 -2.96
CA TYR A 122 19.20 10.75 -2.86
C TYR A 122 20.24 9.65 -2.61
N GLN A 123 19.83 8.50 -2.08
CA GLN A 123 20.72 7.38 -1.80
C GLN A 123 21.19 6.71 -3.09
N GLU A 124 22.33 6.04 -3.01
CA GLU A 124 22.91 5.31 -4.13
C GLU A 124 21.98 4.19 -4.64
N GLY A 125 21.99 3.98 -5.96
CA GLY A 125 21.18 2.98 -6.64
C GLY A 125 19.75 3.44 -7.02
N TRP A 126 19.26 4.55 -6.46
CA TRP A 126 17.93 5.06 -6.77
C TRP A 126 17.81 5.67 -8.18
N LYS A 127 16.70 5.38 -8.86
CA LYS A 127 16.37 5.91 -10.20
C LYS A 127 15.10 6.76 -10.12
N VAL A 128 15.26 8.07 -10.31
CA VAL A 128 14.13 9.00 -10.48
C VAL A 128 13.70 8.98 -11.94
N LEU A 129 12.52 8.44 -12.21
CA LEU A 129 11.97 8.34 -13.57
C LEU A 129 11.21 9.62 -13.93
N ARG A 130 11.31 10.02 -15.20
CA ARG A 130 10.66 11.24 -15.70
C ARG A 130 9.28 10.90 -16.25
N ILE A 131 8.33 11.79 -16.02
CA ILE A 131 6.94 11.64 -16.42
C ILE A 131 6.62 12.20 -17.80
N GLY A 132 7.57 12.88 -18.47
CA GLY A 132 7.36 13.43 -19.82
C GLY A 132 6.74 14.84 -19.82
N GLU A 133 6.08 15.21 -20.92
CA GLU A 133 5.39 16.50 -21.05
C GLU A 133 4.01 16.46 -20.39
N VAL A 134 3.62 17.55 -19.70
CA VAL A 134 2.38 17.63 -18.91
C VAL A 134 1.12 17.40 -19.75
N SER A 135 1.06 17.93 -20.97
CA SER A 135 -0.08 17.73 -21.87
C SER A 135 -0.24 16.26 -22.28
N SER A 136 0.87 15.59 -22.64
CA SER A 136 0.89 14.16 -22.99
C SER A 136 0.52 13.27 -21.81
N LEU A 137 0.88 13.70 -20.60
CA LEU A 137 0.57 13.01 -19.37
C LEU A 137 -0.93 13.02 -19.09
N VAL A 138 -1.53 14.22 -19.05
CA VAL A 138 -2.92 14.42 -18.61
C VAL A 138 -3.92 13.76 -19.55
N SER A 139 -3.51 13.52 -20.80
CA SER A 139 -4.29 12.81 -21.82
C SER A 139 -3.92 11.33 -21.97
N SER A 140 -2.90 10.83 -21.25
CA SER A 140 -2.47 9.44 -21.35
C SER A 140 -3.49 8.50 -20.73
N SER A 141 -3.84 7.44 -21.47
CA SER A 141 -4.61 6.28 -20.99
C SER A 141 -3.75 5.01 -20.90
N ALA A 142 -2.46 5.09 -21.25
CA ALA A 142 -1.57 3.94 -21.23
C ALA A 142 -1.21 3.55 -19.80
N MET A 143 -1.63 2.36 -19.38
CA MET A 143 -1.46 1.84 -18.03
C MET A 143 -0.59 0.58 -18.03
N LEU A 144 0.17 0.40 -16.97
CA LEU A 144 0.93 -0.81 -16.66
C LEU A 144 0.68 -1.15 -15.19
N ALA A 145 0.38 -2.41 -14.85
CA ALA A 145 0.35 -2.86 -13.46
C ALA A 145 1.61 -3.63 -13.12
N ILE A 146 2.13 -3.43 -11.91
CA ILE A 146 3.34 -4.08 -11.40
C ILE A 146 3.05 -4.67 -10.03
N ASP A 147 3.70 -5.79 -9.75
CA ASP A 147 3.83 -6.35 -8.42
C ASP A 147 5.20 -7.04 -8.30
N CYS A 148 5.74 -7.10 -7.08
CA CYS A 148 7.04 -7.69 -6.78
C CYS A 148 6.94 -8.69 -5.63
N GLU A 149 7.71 -9.77 -5.73
CA GLU A 149 8.00 -10.62 -4.58
C GLU A 149 9.32 -10.19 -3.93
N MET A 150 9.34 -10.10 -2.60
CA MET A 150 10.51 -9.68 -1.84
C MET A 150 10.88 -10.65 -0.72
N VAL A 151 12.18 -10.81 -0.51
CA VAL A 151 12.78 -11.63 0.56
C VAL A 151 13.53 -10.76 1.56
N LEU A 152 13.79 -11.29 2.76
CA LEU A 152 14.61 -10.62 3.76
C LEU A 152 16.09 -10.99 3.58
N CYS A 153 16.96 -9.97 3.55
CA CYS A 153 18.41 -10.14 3.48
C CYS A 153 19.06 -10.08 4.88
N ASP A 154 20.34 -10.44 4.94
CA ASP A 154 21.19 -10.41 6.13
C ASP A 154 21.37 -9.02 6.75
N ASP A 155 21.29 -7.97 5.95
CA ASP A 155 21.29 -6.58 6.41
C ASP A 155 19.94 -6.10 6.97
N GLY A 156 18.95 -7.00 7.07
CA GLY A 156 17.61 -6.71 7.56
C GLY A 156 16.75 -5.90 6.59
N MET A 157 17.17 -5.73 5.34
CA MET A 157 16.39 -5.06 4.29
C MET A 157 15.67 -6.07 3.40
N GLU A 158 14.52 -5.65 2.85
CA GLU A 158 13.82 -6.42 1.83
C GLU A 158 14.48 -6.21 0.46
N ALA A 159 14.61 -7.30 -0.30
CA ALA A 159 15.14 -7.27 -1.66
C ALA A 159 14.19 -7.99 -2.62
N VAL A 160 14.02 -7.41 -3.81
CA VAL A 160 13.17 -7.95 -4.87
C VAL A 160 13.81 -9.23 -5.44
N VAL A 161 13.00 -10.28 -5.56
CA VAL A 161 13.39 -11.58 -6.15
C VAL A 161 12.56 -11.98 -7.35
N ARG A 162 11.39 -11.38 -7.55
CA ARG A 162 10.59 -11.52 -8.77
C ARG A 162 9.83 -10.24 -9.05
N VAL A 163 9.71 -9.87 -10.33
CA VAL A 163 8.94 -8.70 -10.77
C VAL A 163 8.08 -9.07 -11.95
N CYS A 164 6.79 -8.76 -11.82
CA CYS A 164 5.80 -8.98 -12.86
C CYS A 164 5.22 -7.64 -13.30
N VAL A 165 5.08 -7.42 -14.61
CA VAL A 165 4.41 -6.25 -15.19
C VAL A 165 3.48 -6.69 -16.30
N VAL A 166 2.23 -6.22 -16.27
CA VAL A 166 1.22 -6.41 -17.32
C VAL A 166 0.72 -5.08 -17.86
N ASP A 167 0.24 -5.05 -19.10
CA ASP A 167 -0.47 -3.89 -19.64
C ASP A 167 -1.99 -3.95 -19.42
N ASN A 168 -2.71 -2.97 -19.97
CA ASN A 168 -4.16 -2.86 -19.87
C ASN A 168 -4.94 -3.98 -20.57
N ASN A 169 -4.28 -4.79 -21.42
CA ASN A 169 -4.85 -5.99 -22.03
C ASN A 169 -4.45 -7.26 -21.27
N LEU A 170 -3.82 -7.10 -20.10
CA LEU A 170 -3.22 -8.18 -19.30
C LEU A 170 -2.08 -8.91 -20.03
N GLU A 171 -1.48 -8.30 -21.06
CA GLU A 171 -0.30 -8.88 -21.70
C GLU A 171 0.94 -8.67 -20.82
N VAL A 172 1.67 -9.75 -20.56
CA VAL A 172 2.92 -9.72 -19.79
C VAL A 172 3.99 -8.93 -20.53
N LYS A 173 4.48 -7.86 -19.89
CA LYS A 173 5.58 -7.01 -20.37
C LYS A 173 6.89 -7.30 -19.65
N LEU A 174 6.81 -7.86 -18.44
CA LEU A 174 7.96 -8.30 -17.67
C LEU A 174 7.51 -9.43 -16.72
N ASP A 175 8.25 -10.54 -16.69
CA ASP A 175 8.16 -11.54 -15.62
C ASP A 175 9.58 -12.10 -15.46
N ILE A 176 10.30 -11.60 -14.47
CA ILE A 176 11.71 -11.95 -14.27
C ILE A 176 12.01 -12.23 -12.81
N LEU A 177 12.79 -13.27 -12.57
CA LEU A 177 13.48 -13.47 -11.30
C LEU A 177 14.68 -12.51 -11.21
N VAL A 178 14.99 -12.09 -9.99
CA VAL A 178 16.00 -11.09 -9.69
C VAL A 178 16.97 -11.64 -8.65
N ASN A 179 18.26 -11.52 -8.92
CA ASN A 179 19.30 -11.80 -7.96
C ASN A 179 19.50 -10.57 -7.06
N PRO A 180 19.22 -10.68 -5.74
CA PRO A 180 19.32 -9.55 -4.83
C PRO A 180 20.77 -9.10 -4.57
N SER A 181 21.78 -9.85 -5.06
CA SER A 181 23.21 -9.57 -4.88
C SER A 181 23.64 -9.48 -3.40
N LYS A 182 22.87 -10.13 -2.52
CA LYS A 182 23.05 -10.18 -1.06
C LYS A 182 22.66 -11.56 -0.55
N ALA A 183 23.14 -11.93 0.63
CA ALA A 183 22.71 -13.16 1.28
C ALA A 183 21.27 -13.02 1.79
N ILE A 184 20.45 -14.01 1.47
CA ILE A 184 19.05 -14.08 1.89
C ILE A 184 18.98 -14.81 3.23
N THR A 185 18.39 -14.19 4.24
CA THR A 185 18.15 -14.80 5.56
C THR A 185 16.81 -15.51 5.61
N ASP A 186 15.78 -14.96 4.95
CA ASP A 186 14.45 -15.55 4.90
C ASP A 186 13.81 -15.33 3.52
N TYR A 187 13.60 -16.43 2.80
CA TYR A 187 12.97 -16.45 1.48
C TYR A 187 11.47 -16.19 1.53
N ARG A 188 10.85 -16.37 2.71
CA ARG A 188 9.40 -16.25 2.91
C ARG A 188 8.64 -17.07 1.87
N THR A 189 9.12 -18.25 1.51
CA THR A 189 8.57 -19.05 0.38
C THR A 189 7.08 -19.35 0.51
N HIS A 190 6.57 -19.46 1.74
CA HIS A 190 5.14 -19.61 2.03
C HIS A 190 4.29 -18.37 1.65
N ILE A 191 4.93 -17.21 1.52
CA ILE A 191 4.35 -15.94 1.05
C ILE A 191 4.74 -15.69 -0.40
N THR A 192 6.03 -15.74 -0.75
CA THR A 192 6.52 -15.30 -2.07
C THR A 192 6.37 -16.34 -3.18
N GLY A 193 6.16 -17.61 -2.80
CA GLY A 193 6.24 -18.74 -3.72
C GLY A 193 7.64 -19.00 -4.28
N VAL A 194 8.66 -18.24 -3.86
CA VAL A 194 10.04 -18.35 -4.37
C VAL A 194 10.90 -19.11 -3.37
N SER A 195 11.53 -20.19 -3.83
CA SER A 195 12.47 -21.00 -3.06
C SER A 195 13.93 -20.64 -3.37
N LYS A 196 14.85 -21.12 -2.53
CA LYS A 196 16.30 -21.02 -2.80
C LYS A 196 16.68 -21.59 -4.16
N LYS A 197 16.10 -22.73 -4.54
CA LYS A 197 16.37 -23.41 -5.81
C LYS A 197 15.95 -22.56 -7.01
N ASP A 198 14.88 -21.79 -6.89
CA ASP A 198 14.41 -20.93 -7.99
C ASP A 198 15.39 -19.77 -8.27
N LEU A 199 16.15 -19.35 -7.26
CA LEU A 199 17.14 -18.27 -7.40
C LEU A 199 18.55 -18.79 -7.78
N GLU A 200 18.75 -20.11 -7.82
CA GLU A 200 20.03 -20.68 -8.25
C GLU A 200 20.31 -20.35 -9.72
N GLY A 201 21.46 -19.72 -9.98
CA GLY A 201 21.86 -19.33 -11.33
C GLY A 201 21.17 -18.09 -11.91
N VAL A 202 20.26 -17.43 -11.16
CA VAL A 202 19.65 -16.18 -11.60
C VAL A 202 20.71 -15.08 -11.68
N THR A 203 20.84 -14.44 -12.84
CA THR A 203 21.85 -13.39 -13.11
C THR A 203 21.26 -12.00 -13.27
N SER A 204 19.95 -11.88 -13.53
CA SER A 204 19.24 -10.62 -13.66
C SER A 204 19.37 -9.78 -12.38
N SER A 205 19.91 -8.57 -12.49
CA SER A 205 20.10 -7.69 -11.34
C SER A 205 18.96 -6.68 -11.18
N LEU A 206 18.88 -6.06 -10.00
CA LEU A 206 17.99 -4.90 -9.78
C LEU A 206 18.23 -3.80 -10.82
N VAL A 207 19.47 -3.60 -11.26
CA VAL A 207 19.81 -2.58 -12.26
C VAL A 207 19.18 -2.92 -13.62
N ASP A 208 19.07 -4.19 -13.97
CA ASP A 208 18.47 -4.61 -15.24
C ASP A 208 16.95 -4.46 -15.21
N VAL A 209 16.32 -4.80 -14.08
CA VAL A 209 14.91 -4.48 -13.81
C VAL A 209 14.67 -2.99 -13.98
N GLN A 210 15.47 -2.13 -13.34
CA GLN A 210 15.35 -0.67 -13.43
C GLN A 210 15.49 -0.15 -14.87
N LYS A 211 16.40 -0.72 -15.68
CA LYS A 211 16.54 -0.37 -17.10
C LYS A 211 15.27 -0.74 -17.88
N SER A 212 14.74 -1.94 -17.65
CA SER A 212 13.50 -2.42 -18.29
C SER A 212 12.31 -1.54 -17.91
N LEU A 213 12.13 -1.26 -16.61
CA LEU A 213 11.08 -0.39 -16.10
C LEU A 213 11.17 1.02 -16.68
N LYS A 214 12.37 1.61 -16.75
CA LYS A 214 12.59 2.92 -17.39
C LYS A 214 12.17 2.93 -18.86
N ARG A 215 12.40 1.84 -19.59
CA ARG A 215 12.02 1.72 -21.00
C ARG A 215 10.51 1.58 -21.17
N ILE A 216 9.86 0.72 -20.39
CA ILE A 216 8.42 0.49 -20.51
C ILE A 216 7.59 1.66 -19.98
N LEU A 217 8.03 2.34 -18.91
CA LEU A 217 7.39 3.54 -18.35
C LEU A 217 7.72 4.83 -19.13
N SER A 218 8.47 4.72 -20.22
CA SER A 218 8.73 5.86 -21.10
C SER A 218 7.41 6.46 -21.60
N LYS A 219 7.44 7.78 -21.83
CA LYS A 219 6.29 8.61 -22.25
C LYS A 219 5.19 8.79 -21.18
N GLY A 220 5.52 8.58 -19.91
CA GLY A 220 4.62 8.94 -18.80
C GLY A 220 3.46 7.98 -18.60
N LYS A 221 3.61 6.69 -18.96
CA LYS A 221 2.59 5.67 -18.70
C LYS A 221 2.26 5.58 -17.21
N ILE A 222 1.01 5.34 -16.89
CA ILE A 222 0.55 5.24 -15.51
C ILE A 222 0.92 3.86 -14.97
N LEU A 223 1.52 3.83 -13.78
CA LEU A 223 1.88 2.60 -13.07
C LEU A 223 0.84 2.28 -12.01
N ILE A 224 0.31 1.06 -12.01
CA ILE A 224 -0.73 0.57 -11.11
C ILE A 224 -0.12 -0.48 -10.17
N GLY A 225 -0.57 -0.52 -8.92
CA GLY A 225 -0.27 -1.61 -8.00
C GLY A 225 -1.00 -1.45 -6.66
N GLN A 226 -0.87 -2.46 -5.79
CA GLN A 226 -1.46 -2.46 -4.46
C GLN A 226 -0.41 -2.10 -3.40
N SER A 227 -0.59 -0.99 -2.67
CA SER A 227 0.45 -0.47 -1.77
C SER A 227 1.79 -0.27 -2.49
N LEU A 228 1.70 0.21 -3.74
CA LEU A 228 2.75 0.26 -4.75
C LEU A 228 4.04 0.99 -4.29
N TYR A 229 3.97 1.82 -3.25
CA TYR A 229 5.16 2.41 -2.64
C TYR A 229 6.15 1.37 -2.10
N ARG A 230 5.68 0.17 -1.72
CA ARG A 230 6.54 -0.92 -1.25
C ARG A 230 7.39 -1.47 -2.38
N ASP A 231 6.77 -1.77 -3.52
CA ASP A 231 7.44 -2.22 -4.74
C ASP A 231 8.44 -1.18 -5.22
N LEU A 232 8.01 0.08 -5.34
CA LEU A 232 8.88 1.17 -5.78
C LEU A 232 10.07 1.39 -4.84
N CYS A 233 9.88 1.19 -3.54
CA CYS A 233 10.97 1.27 -2.57
C CYS A 233 11.98 0.14 -2.75
N ALA A 234 11.52 -1.11 -2.84
CA ALA A 234 12.36 -2.28 -3.05
C ALA A 234 13.09 -2.22 -4.41
N LEU A 235 12.43 -1.69 -5.43
CA LEU A 235 13.00 -1.43 -6.76
C LEU A 235 13.95 -0.23 -6.79
N LYS A 236 14.00 0.59 -5.73
CA LYS A 236 14.69 1.89 -5.67
C LYS A 236 14.30 2.80 -6.83
N ILE A 237 13.01 2.85 -7.18
CA ILE A 237 12.47 3.70 -8.24
C ILE A 237 11.59 4.79 -7.63
N ASP A 238 11.83 6.02 -8.04
CA ASP A 238 10.98 7.16 -7.70
C ASP A 238 10.18 7.58 -8.94
N TYR A 239 8.89 7.26 -8.93
CA TYR A 239 7.95 7.53 -10.01
C TYR A 239 6.64 8.11 -9.45
N SER A 240 6.04 9.07 -10.15
CA SER A 240 4.89 9.81 -9.62
C SER A 240 3.59 9.64 -10.40
N GLN A 241 3.60 8.98 -11.56
CA GLN A 241 2.38 8.64 -12.30
C GLN A 241 1.90 7.29 -11.84
N VAL A 242 1.26 7.28 -10.68
CA VAL A 242 0.92 6.07 -9.96
C VAL A 242 -0.57 6.05 -9.62
N ILE A 243 -1.19 4.90 -9.79
CA ILE A 243 -2.50 4.57 -9.21
C ILE A 243 -2.25 3.49 -8.17
N ASP A 244 -2.51 3.80 -6.91
CA ASP A 244 -2.40 2.84 -5.82
C ASP A 244 -3.79 2.33 -5.46
N THR A 245 -4.07 1.06 -5.75
CA THR A 245 -5.37 0.43 -5.45
C THR A 245 -5.67 0.43 -3.95
N ALA A 246 -4.66 0.55 -3.09
CA ALA A 246 -4.88 0.74 -1.66
C ALA A 246 -5.51 2.10 -1.30
N TYR A 247 -5.39 3.12 -2.18
CA TYR A 247 -5.80 4.50 -1.90
C TYR A 247 -7.04 4.95 -2.68
N ILE A 248 -7.32 4.35 -3.84
CA ILE A 248 -8.47 4.75 -4.67
C ILE A 248 -9.79 4.05 -4.29
N PHE A 249 -9.74 3.03 -3.43
CA PHE A 249 -10.92 2.36 -2.86
C PHE A 249 -11.09 2.75 -1.38
N LYS A 250 -12.34 2.92 -0.94
CA LYS A 250 -12.69 3.27 0.45
C LYS A 250 -13.66 2.24 1.02
N TYR A 251 -13.47 1.85 2.27
CA TYR A 251 -14.48 1.09 3.01
C TYR A 251 -15.53 2.06 3.58
N ALA A 252 -16.81 1.68 3.51
CA ALA A 252 -17.91 2.52 4.02
C ALA A 252 -17.78 2.86 5.52
N ASN A 253 -17.17 1.96 6.30
CA ASN A 253 -17.18 2.01 7.77
C ASN A 253 -15.78 1.95 8.42
N LEU A 254 -14.70 2.18 7.65
CA LEU A 254 -13.35 2.25 8.21
C LEU A 254 -12.76 3.66 8.03
N PRO A 255 -11.77 4.04 8.88
CA PRO A 255 -11.02 5.27 8.66
C PRO A 255 -10.49 5.33 7.22
N THR A 256 -10.41 6.52 6.65
CA THR A 256 -9.82 6.72 5.31
C THR A 256 -8.38 6.23 5.20
N THR A 257 -7.69 6.03 6.33
CA THR A 257 -6.34 5.46 6.40
C THR A 257 -6.30 3.93 6.37
N ALA A 258 -7.45 3.25 6.48
CA ALA A 258 -7.52 1.80 6.43
C ALA A 258 -7.37 1.32 4.97
N SER A 259 -6.25 0.66 4.68
CA SER A 259 -5.99 0.07 3.37
C SER A 259 -6.58 -1.33 3.27
N ALA A 260 -7.34 -1.59 2.20
CA ALA A 260 -7.82 -2.92 1.87
C ALA A 260 -6.67 -3.87 1.50
N SER A 261 -6.82 -5.17 1.75
CA SER A 261 -5.99 -6.15 1.07
C SER A 261 -6.43 -6.29 -0.40
N LEU A 262 -5.51 -6.68 -1.28
CA LEU A 262 -5.85 -6.95 -2.69
C LEU A 262 -6.96 -7.99 -2.80
N ASN A 263 -6.88 -9.06 -2.00
CA ASN A 263 -7.86 -10.15 -2.01
C ASN A 263 -9.25 -9.66 -1.60
N SER A 264 -9.34 -8.81 -0.58
CA SER A 264 -10.60 -8.20 -0.13
C SER A 264 -11.21 -7.33 -1.23
N LEU A 265 -10.39 -6.50 -1.91
CA LEU A 265 -10.87 -5.69 -3.02
C LEU A 265 -11.37 -6.56 -4.17
N CYS A 266 -10.62 -7.60 -4.56
CA CYS A 266 -11.04 -8.49 -5.64
C CYS A 266 -12.37 -9.18 -5.31
N LYS A 267 -12.52 -9.70 -4.09
CA LYS A 267 -13.77 -10.34 -3.65
C LYS A 267 -14.96 -9.39 -3.76
N SER A 268 -14.81 -8.15 -3.28
CA SER A 268 -15.92 -7.20 -3.25
C SER A 268 -16.21 -6.51 -4.58
N VAL A 269 -15.18 -6.25 -5.39
CA VAL A 269 -15.30 -5.47 -6.64
C VAL A 269 -15.44 -6.38 -7.86
N LEU A 270 -14.65 -7.47 -7.91
CA LEU A 270 -14.56 -8.36 -9.06
C LEU A 270 -15.34 -9.67 -8.87
N GLY A 271 -15.77 -9.97 -7.63
CA GLY A 271 -16.53 -11.17 -7.30
C GLY A 271 -15.69 -12.44 -7.18
N TYR A 272 -14.35 -12.33 -7.14
CA TYR A 272 -13.45 -13.48 -7.01
C TYR A 272 -12.28 -13.19 -6.06
N SER A 273 -11.74 -14.25 -5.44
CA SER A 273 -10.52 -14.17 -4.64
C SER A 273 -9.29 -14.21 -5.55
N VAL A 274 -8.31 -13.32 -5.35
CA VAL A 274 -7.03 -13.41 -6.08
C VAL A 274 -6.22 -14.65 -5.67
N ARG A 275 -6.44 -15.13 -4.45
CA ARG A 275 -5.78 -16.30 -3.87
C ARG A 275 -6.64 -16.96 -2.79
N GLU A 276 -6.48 -18.27 -2.65
CA GLU A 276 -7.07 -19.06 -1.55
C GLU A 276 -6.28 -18.89 -0.24
N GLU A 277 -6.88 -19.27 0.90
CA GLU A 277 -6.19 -19.19 2.19
C GLU A 277 -4.98 -20.15 2.21
N GLY A 278 -3.80 -19.59 2.51
CA GLY A 278 -2.55 -20.34 2.54
C GLY A 278 -1.86 -20.52 1.17
N GLU A 279 -2.47 -20.08 0.06
CA GLU A 279 -1.80 -20.03 -1.24
C GLU A 279 -0.70 -18.94 -1.22
N PRO A 280 0.54 -19.26 -1.64
CA PRO A 280 1.57 -18.25 -1.83
C PRO A 280 1.12 -17.17 -2.81
N HIS A 281 1.66 -15.97 -2.65
CA HIS A 281 1.51 -14.88 -3.58
C HIS A 281 2.15 -15.22 -4.93
N ASN A 282 1.64 -14.56 -5.95
CA ASN A 282 2.15 -14.64 -7.29
C ASN A 282 2.05 -13.25 -7.91
N CYS A 283 3.20 -12.60 -8.08
CA CYS A 283 3.23 -11.25 -8.63
C CYS A 283 2.49 -11.06 -9.96
N LEU A 284 2.36 -12.09 -10.79
CA LEU A 284 1.65 -11.97 -12.06
C LEU A 284 0.14 -11.87 -11.80
N LYS A 285 -0.42 -12.80 -11.02
CA LYS A 285 -1.84 -12.76 -10.61
C LYS A 285 -2.17 -11.46 -9.87
N ASP A 286 -1.25 -10.99 -9.04
CA ASP A 286 -1.43 -9.79 -8.23
C ASP A 286 -1.41 -8.51 -9.09
N ALA A 287 -0.49 -8.41 -10.06
CA ALA A 287 -0.47 -7.33 -11.03
C ALA A 287 -1.73 -7.32 -11.93
N GLU A 288 -2.17 -8.49 -12.40
CA GLU A 288 -3.42 -8.63 -13.17
C GLU A 288 -4.65 -8.22 -12.35
N ALA A 289 -4.72 -8.65 -11.09
CA ALA A 289 -5.80 -8.28 -10.18
C ALA A 289 -5.84 -6.76 -9.92
N ALA A 290 -4.68 -6.13 -9.69
CA ALA A 290 -4.60 -4.68 -9.53
C ALA A 290 -5.04 -3.93 -10.81
N MET A 291 -4.65 -4.41 -11.99
CA MET A 291 -5.14 -3.88 -13.28
C MET A 291 -6.66 -4.00 -13.39
N ASN A 292 -7.21 -5.20 -13.13
CA ASN A 292 -8.65 -5.46 -13.22
C ASN A 292 -9.46 -4.58 -12.25
N LEU A 293 -8.96 -4.33 -11.04
CA LEU A 293 -9.59 -3.39 -10.11
C LEU A 293 -9.67 -1.98 -10.68
N VAL A 294 -8.59 -1.48 -11.28
CA VAL A 294 -8.58 -0.17 -11.91
C VAL A 294 -9.55 -0.13 -13.10
N LEU A 295 -9.53 -1.13 -13.98
CA LEU A 295 -10.46 -1.23 -15.11
C LEU A 295 -11.92 -1.28 -14.65
N ALA A 296 -12.22 -2.02 -13.59
CA ALA A 296 -13.56 -2.05 -12.98
C ALA A 296 -13.97 -0.67 -12.44
N LYS A 297 -13.07 0.02 -11.73
CA LYS A 297 -13.33 1.38 -11.23
C LYS A 297 -13.59 2.38 -12.36
N LEU A 298 -12.84 2.28 -13.46
CA LEU A 298 -13.04 3.12 -14.64
C LEU A 298 -14.39 2.85 -15.33
N LYS A 299 -14.80 1.57 -15.41
CA LYS A 299 -16.08 1.16 -16.00
C LYS A 299 -17.29 1.61 -15.17
N HIS A 300 -17.21 1.53 -13.85
CA HIS A 300 -18.29 1.92 -12.93
C HIS A 300 -18.38 3.42 -12.66
N GLY A 301 -17.36 4.20 -13.04
CA GLY A 301 -17.29 5.63 -12.77
C GLY A 301 -16.37 5.96 -11.58
N PHE A 302 -15.60 7.03 -11.72
CA PHE A 302 -14.59 7.42 -10.74
C PHE A 302 -15.18 7.92 -9.41
N ASN A 303 -16.39 8.51 -9.44
CA ASN A 303 -17.01 9.17 -8.29
C ASN A 303 -17.71 8.23 -7.30
N ASP A 304 -18.03 7.01 -7.69
CA ASP A 304 -18.83 6.15 -6.83
C ASP A 304 -17.93 5.52 -5.75
N PRO A 305 -18.15 5.79 -4.45
CA PRO A 305 -17.50 5.02 -3.40
C PRO A 305 -17.95 3.57 -3.59
N ILE A 306 -17.03 2.70 -4.00
CA ILE A 306 -17.31 1.27 -3.95
C ILE A 306 -17.18 0.91 -2.49
N GLU A 307 -18.33 0.84 -1.82
CA GLU A 307 -18.44 0.36 -0.47
C GLU A 307 -18.03 -1.10 -0.43
N VAL A 308 -16.75 -1.32 -0.20
CA VAL A 308 -16.27 -2.63 0.22
C VAL A 308 -16.91 -2.84 1.60
N ALA A 309 -17.79 -3.83 1.71
CA ALA A 309 -18.31 -4.24 3.01
C ALA A 309 -17.11 -4.43 3.94
N ALA A 310 -17.13 -3.80 5.12
CA ALA A 310 -16.05 -3.89 6.09
C ALA A 310 -15.70 -5.37 6.22
N SER A 311 -14.44 -5.70 5.89
CA SER A 311 -13.85 -7.04 5.82
C SER A 311 -14.81 -8.16 6.24
N SER A 312 -15.14 -9.09 5.33
CA SER A 312 -15.35 -10.45 5.80
C SER A 312 -14.04 -10.89 6.44
N VAL A 313 -13.89 -10.59 7.73
CA VAL A 313 -12.89 -11.23 8.57
C VAL A 313 -13.17 -12.69 8.34
N THR A 314 -12.20 -13.40 7.80
CA THR A 314 -12.35 -14.85 7.64
C THR A 314 -12.62 -15.40 9.03
N GLU A 315 -13.46 -16.44 9.13
CA GLU A 315 -13.72 -17.09 10.43
C GLU A 315 -12.40 -17.46 11.13
N SER A 316 -11.39 -17.86 10.34
CA SER A 316 -9.99 -18.05 10.72
C SER A 316 -9.32 -16.83 11.38
N ASP A 317 -9.56 -15.61 10.90
CA ASP A 317 -9.00 -14.39 11.51
C ASP A 317 -9.78 -13.96 12.76
N ALA A 318 -11.08 -14.22 12.83
CA ALA A 318 -11.90 -13.94 14.01
C ALA A 318 -11.48 -14.78 15.23
N LEU A 319 -10.90 -15.96 14.97
CA LEU A 319 -10.32 -16.88 15.95
C LEU A 319 -8.91 -16.50 16.42
N LYS A 320 -8.39 -15.33 16.01
CA LYS A 320 -6.99 -14.94 16.28
C LYS A 320 -6.85 -13.59 16.96
N LEU A 321 -5.88 -13.50 17.86
CA LEU A 321 -5.27 -12.23 18.30
C LEU A 321 -3.91 -12.07 17.64
N LEU A 322 -3.54 -10.85 17.27
CA LEU A 322 -2.17 -10.56 16.81
C LEU A 322 -1.38 -9.90 17.94
N ALA A 323 -0.30 -10.55 18.36
CA ALA A 323 0.72 -9.91 19.19
C ALA A 323 1.80 -9.31 18.28
N HIS A 324 2.12 -8.02 18.45
CA HIS A 324 3.08 -7.30 17.61
C HIS A 324 3.98 -6.38 18.42
N ARG A 325 5.15 -6.05 17.82
CA ARG A 325 6.26 -5.33 18.48
C ARG A 325 6.83 -6.10 19.68
N ILE A 326 6.95 -7.42 19.53
CA ILE A 326 7.49 -8.29 20.56
C ILE A 326 9.00 -8.32 20.43
N PRO A 327 9.81 -8.02 21.46
CA PRO A 327 11.26 -8.04 21.30
C PRO A 327 11.79 -9.43 20.93
N MET A 328 12.78 -9.50 20.03
CA MET A 328 13.36 -10.76 19.54
C MET A 328 13.97 -11.66 20.64
N HIS A 329 14.34 -11.08 21.79
CA HIS A 329 14.87 -11.82 22.93
C HIS A 329 13.79 -12.44 23.83
N LEU A 330 12.50 -12.18 23.56
CA LEU A 330 11.38 -12.81 24.23
C LEU A 330 10.91 -14.01 23.39
N PRO A 331 11.02 -15.26 23.89
CA PRO A 331 10.53 -16.43 23.17
C PRO A 331 9.01 -16.46 23.06
N CYS A 332 8.48 -16.99 21.96
CA CYS A 332 7.03 -17.15 21.75
C CYS A 332 6.36 -17.95 22.88
N GLN A 333 7.02 -18.97 23.42
CA GLN A 333 6.45 -19.79 24.49
C GLN A 333 6.20 -19.00 25.79
N GLU A 334 6.98 -17.95 26.05
CA GLU A 334 6.76 -17.08 27.22
C GLU A 334 5.48 -16.23 27.06
N LEU A 335 5.06 -15.93 25.82
CA LEU A 335 3.82 -15.19 25.55
C LEU A 335 2.58 -15.93 26.03
N CYS A 336 2.57 -17.27 25.99
CA CYS A 336 1.44 -18.08 26.47
C CYS A 336 1.07 -17.75 27.93
N LYS A 337 2.06 -17.36 28.77
CA LYS A 337 1.83 -17.03 30.18
C LYS A 337 0.90 -15.82 30.38
N VAL A 338 0.73 -14.97 29.36
CA VAL A 338 -0.13 -13.77 29.43
C VAL A 338 -1.58 -14.10 29.10
N PHE A 339 -1.82 -15.10 28.26
CA PHE A 339 -3.14 -15.43 27.78
C PHE A 339 -3.79 -16.47 28.69
N SER A 340 -5.03 -16.21 29.08
CA SER A 340 -5.87 -17.22 29.72
C SER A 340 -6.42 -18.18 28.66
N GLY A 341 -6.50 -19.48 28.99
CA GLY A 341 -6.87 -20.55 28.04
C GLY A 341 -5.65 -21.31 27.54
N ASN A 342 -5.84 -22.36 26.74
CA ASN A 342 -4.74 -23.09 26.08
C ASN A 342 -4.64 -22.62 24.62
N PRO A 343 -4.18 -21.38 24.32
CA PRO A 343 -4.08 -20.92 22.96
C PRO A 343 -2.96 -21.64 22.21
N SER A 344 -3.13 -21.74 20.89
CA SER A 344 -2.05 -22.17 19.99
C SER A 344 -1.35 -20.92 19.44
N ILE A 345 -0.04 -20.81 19.69
CA ILE A 345 0.76 -19.73 19.11
C ILE A 345 1.35 -20.22 17.79
N ASP A 346 1.20 -19.43 16.74
CA ASP A 346 1.88 -19.71 15.49
C ASP A 346 3.38 -19.46 15.69
N ASP A 347 4.18 -20.53 15.67
CA ASP A 347 5.64 -20.46 15.74
C ASP A 347 6.24 -19.77 14.50
N LYS A 348 5.43 -19.46 13.47
CA LYS A 348 5.83 -18.59 12.35
C LYS A 348 5.94 -17.15 12.83
N ILE A 349 7.15 -16.80 13.24
CA ILE A 349 7.58 -15.43 13.51
C ILE A 349 7.42 -14.62 12.22
N ASP A 350 6.47 -13.68 12.22
CA ASP A 350 6.30 -12.72 11.14
C ASP A 350 7.39 -11.65 11.24
N SER A 351 8.47 -11.83 10.47
CA SER A 351 9.66 -10.98 10.46
C SER A 351 9.46 -9.64 9.73
N ARG A 352 8.21 -9.24 9.45
CA ARG A 352 7.88 -7.98 8.74
C ARG A 352 8.38 -6.70 9.43
N ILE A 353 8.77 -6.77 10.70
CA ILE A 353 9.31 -5.64 11.45
C ILE A 353 10.79 -5.89 11.72
N ARG A 354 11.61 -4.87 11.41
CA ARG A 354 13.06 -4.77 11.60
C ARG A 354 13.56 -5.60 12.79
N GLY A 355 14.70 -6.27 12.63
CA GLY A 355 15.28 -7.34 13.47
C GLY A 355 15.47 -7.11 14.98
N GLU A 356 14.83 -6.12 15.58
CA GLU A 356 14.66 -5.93 17.02
C GLU A 356 13.33 -6.52 17.53
N PHE A 357 12.30 -6.60 16.68
CA PHE A 357 10.95 -7.04 17.08
C PHE A 357 10.31 -8.01 16.08
N TYR A 358 9.45 -8.89 16.57
CA TYR A 358 8.61 -9.76 15.76
C TYR A 358 7.12 -9.61 16.07
N SER A 359 6.29 -10.28 15.26
CA SER A 359 4.86 -10.44 15.50
C SER A 359 4.46 -11.91 15.36
N THR A 360 3.42 -12.34 16.06
CA THR A 360 2.85 -13.69 15.96
C THR A 360 1.34 -13.66 16.18
N CYS A 361 0.64 -14.63 15.61
CA CYS A 361 -0.79 -14.84 15.82
C CYS A 361 -1.02 -15.86 16.94
N ILE A 362 -1.96 -15.55 17.81
CA ILE A 362 -2.43 -16.42 18.87
C ILE A 362 -3.81 -16.90 18.45
N SER A 363 -3.90 -18.19 18.14
CA SER A 363 -5.11 -18.83 17.64
C SER A 363 -5.87 -19.50 18.78
N PHE A 364 -7.19 -19.38 18.71
CA PHE A 364 -8.14 -19.96 19.66
C PHE A 364 -9.09 -20.89 18.91
N ASN A 365 -9.76 -21.78 19.63
CA ASN A 365 -10.72 -22.70 19.01
C ASN A 365 -12.07 -22.01 18.77
N GLU A 366 -12.44 -21.09 19.66
CA GLU A 366 -13.74 -20.42 19.67
C GLU A 366 -13.57 -18.89 19.75
N ILE A 367 -14.48 -18.15 19.11
CA ILE A 367 -14.45 -16.67 19.09
C ILE A 367 -14.63 -16.10 20.51
N ASP A 368 -15.44 -16.76 21.34
CA ASP A 368 -15.65 -16.35 22.73
C ASP A 368 -14.37 -16.45 23.57
N GLU A 369 -13.46 -17.38 23.25
CA GLU A 369 -12.16 -17.49 23.92
C GLU A 369 -11.26 -16.32 23.54
N VAL A 370 -11.28 -15.89 22.27
CA VAL A 370 -10.53 -14.71 21.78
C VAL A 370 -10.94 -13.46 22.55
N GLU A 371 -12.26 -13.24 22.68
CA GLU A 371 -12.83 -12.09 23.36
C GLU A 371 -12.47 -12.10 24.85
N LYS A 372 -12.68 -13.24 25.53
CA LYS A 372 -12.31 -13.40 26.95
C LYS A 372 -10.83 -13.21 27.18
N ALA A 373 -9.98 -13.82 26.35
CA ALA A 373 -8.54 -13.69 26.43
C ALA A 373 -8.10 -12.23 26.25
N PHE A 374 -8.65 -11.53 25.25
CA PHE A 374 -8.33 -10.12 25.03
C PHE A 374 -8.81 -9.23 26.18
N GLU A 375 -10.02 -9.43 26.69
CA GLU A 375 -10.55 -8.63 27.80
C GLU A 375 -9.77 -8.87 29.11
N ALA A 376 -9.30 -10.09 29.36
CA ALA A 376 -8.49 -10.45 30.51
C ALA A 376 -7.06 -9.87 30.49
N LEU A 377 -6.55 -9.44 29.32
CA LEU A 377 -5.24 -8.81 29.25
C LEU A 377 -5.19 -7.50 30.04
N ASP A 378 -4.24 -7.42 30.96
CA ASP A 378 -3.89 -6.18 31.62
C ASP A 378 -3.08 -5.29 30.66
N GLY A 379 -3.58 -4.08 30.41
CA GLY A 379 -2.98 -3.18 29.44
C GLY A 379 -3.88 -2.03 29.02
N GLN A 380 -3.25 -0.94 28.58
CA GLN A 380 -3.97 0.24 28.13
C GLN A 380 -4.65 -0.03 26.78
N MET A 381 -5.98 0.09 26.74
CA MET A 381 -6.75 -0.05 25.51
C MET A 381 -6.57 1.18 24.60
N THR A 382 -6.23 0.92 23.35
CA THR A 382 -6.03 1.90 22.28
C THR A 382 -6.58 1.37 20.96
N LYS A 383 -6.43 2.16 19.88
CA LYS A 383 -6.68 1.69 18.51
C LYS A 383 -5.40 1.72 17.70
N ASP A 384 -5.23 0.78 16.80
CA ASP A 384 -4.14 0.79 15.83
C ASP A 384 -4.39 1.81 14.69
N SER A 385 -3.47 1.92 13.74
CA SER A 385 -3.60 2.82 12.58
C SER A 385 -4.75 2.47 11.63
N GLY A 386 -5.24 1.23 11.69
CA GLY A 386 -6.42 0.76 10.96
C GLY A 386 -7.73 0.99 11.70
N GLY A 387 -7.69 1.37 12.99
CA GLY A 387 -8.86 1.54 13.85
C GLY A 387 -9.29 0.29 14.63
N ARG A 388 -8.51 -0.80 14.58
CA ARG A 388 -8.77 -2.04 15.35
C ARG A 388 -8.38 -1.84 16.82
N LEU A 389 -9.13 -2.49 17.71
CA LEU A 389 -8.83 -2.45 19.15
C LEU A 389 -7.53 -3.20 19.45
N GLN A 390 -6.66 -2.57 20.23
CA GLN A 390 -5.44 -3.19 20.73
C GLN A 390 -5.16 -2.76 22.17
N LYS A 391 -4.46 -3.60 22.93
CA LYS A 391 -3.98 -3.31 24.28
C LYS A 391 -2.46 -3.24 24.28
N TYR A 392 -1.91 -2.26 24.98
CA TYR A 392 -0.48 -2.20 25.30
C TYR A 392 -0.24 -3.00 26.58
N VAL A 393 0.48 -4.12 26.46
CA VAL A 393 0.67 -5.11 27.52
C VAL A 393 2.08 -5.00 28.09
N LEU A 394 2.19 -5.06 29.41
CA LEU A 394 3.45 -5.14 30.15
C LEU A 394 3.57 -6.53 30.79
N MET A 395 4.59 -7.29 30.40
CA MET A 395 4.88 -8.61 30.96
C MET A 395 6.14 -8.53 31.82
N LYS A 396 6.04 -8.99 33.07
CA LYS A 396 7.21 -9.25 33.92
C LYS A 396 7.71 -10.66 33.67
N ARG A 397 9.00 -10.81 33.39
CA ARG A 397 9.68 -12.08 33.20
C ARG A 397 10.19 -12.62 34.54
N ASP A 398 10.46 -13.92 34.59
CA ASP A 398 10.93 -14.61 35.80
C ASP A 398 12.30 -14.09 36.27
N ASN A 399 13.09 -13.53 35.34
CA ASN A 399 14.38 -12.89 35.63
C ASN A 399 14.25 -11.44 36.15
N GLY A 400 13.03 -10.91 36.30
CA GLY A 400 12.76 -9.55 36.77
C GLY A 400 12.65 -8.49 35.67
N ASP A 401 12.96 -8.84 34.42
CA ASP A 401 12.84 -7.91 33.29
C ASP A 401 11.37 -7.58 32.98
N VAL A 402 11.11 -6.36 32.53
CA VAL A 402 9.79 -5.95 32.06
C VAL A 402 9.84 -5.76 30.55
N VAL A 403 9.02 -6.54 29.84
CA VAL A 403 8.88 -6.47 28.40
C VAL A 403 7.52 -5.87 28.05
N SER A 404 7.47 -5.07 26.99
CA SER A 404 6.23 -4.52 26.47
C SER A 404 5.98 -4.92 25.02
N PHE A 405 4.71 -5.11 24.70
CA PHE A 405 4.24 -5.42 23.35
C PHE A 405 2.76 -5.03 23.22
N TYR A 406 2.21 -5.15 22.01
CA TYR A 406 0.81 -4.88 21.76
C TYR A 406 0.08 -6.16 21.39
N VAL A 407 -1.16 -6.31 21.87
CA VAL A 407 -2.08 -7.36 21.43
C VAL A 407 -3.28 -6.71 20.77
N ARG A 408 -3.62 -7.15 19.56
CA ARG A 408 -4.66 -6.54 18.72
C ARG A 408 -5.73 -7.56 18.35
N LYS A 409 -7.01 -7.16 18.41
CA LYS A 409 -8.12 -7.92 17.81
C LYS A 409 -8.02 -7.86 16.29
N MET A 410 -8.19 -9.00 15.64
CA MET A 410 -8.14 -9.06 14.18
C MET A 410 -9.42 -8.50 13.52
N VAL A 411 -10.52 -8.45 14.29
CA VAL A 411 -11.81 -7.85 13.94
C VAL A 411 -11.87 -6.34 14.25
N TYR A 412 -12.67 -5.61 13.47
CA TYR A 412 -13.05 -4.22 13.78
C TYR A 412 -14.19 -4.22 14.82
N GLY A 413 -14.21 -3.26 15.75
CA GLY A 413 -14.89 -3.34 17.05
C GLY A 413 -16.37 -3.78 17.10
N CYS A 414 -16.78 -4.26 18.29
CA CYS A 414 -18.05 -4.85 18.73
C CYS A 414 -19.20 -4.91 17.71
N GLN A 415 -19.38 -6.08 17.09
CA GLN A 415 -20.68 -6.56 16.63
C GLN A 415 -20.88 -7.99 17.17
N PRO A 416 -21.34 -8.16 18.43
CA PRO A 416 -22.00 -9.40 18.81
C PRO A 416 -23.35 -9.40 18.08
N ASN A 417 -23.57 -10.36 17.20
CA ASN A 417 -24.79 -10.60 16.42
C ASN A 417 -24.95 -9.78 15.13
N GLN A 418 -24.25 -10.21 14.07
CA GLN A 418 -24.81 -10.24 12.71
C GLN A 418 -23.97 -11.16 11.79
N PHE A 419 -23.83 -12.43 12.18
CA PHE A 419 -23.52 -13.51 11.24
C PHE A 419 -24.84 -14.11 10.74
N GLU A 420 -25.60 -13.38 9.92
CA GLU A 420 -26.63 -14.02 9.10
C GLU A 420 -25.95 -14.57 7.85
N PHE A 421 -25.70 -15.87 7.85
CA PHE A 421 -25.22 -16.59 6.69
C PHE A 421 -26.30 -16.59 5.59
N PRO A 422 -25.95 -16.31 4.32
CA PRO A 422 -26.82 -16.68 3.21
C PRO A 422 -27.04 -18.19 3.25
N LYS A 423 -28.29 -18.61 3.47
CA LYS A 423 -28.68 -20.02 3.41
C LYS A 423 -28.17 -20.61 2.08
N LYS A 424 -27.40 -21.70 2.16
CA LYS A 424 -26.98 -22.50 1.00
C LYS A 424 -28.18 -22.70 0.09
N ARG A 425 -28.07 -22.24 -1.16
CA ARG A 425 -29.00 -22.62 -2.23
C ARG A 425 -28.93 -24.15 -2.35
N PRO A 426 -30.05 -24.89 -2.34
CA PRO A 426 -30.01 -26.34 -2.49
C PRO A 426 -29.36 -26.71 -3.82
N GLN A 427 -28.53 -27.76 -3.81
CA GLN A 427 -27.98 -28.33 -5.03
C GLN A 427 -29.11 -28.84 -5.95
N PRO A 428 -28.97 -28.74 -7.27
CA PRO A 428 -29.93 -29.33 -8.19
C PRO A 428 -29.76 -30.85 -8.18
N THR A 429 -30.79 -31.56 -7.74
CA THR A 429 -30.93 -32.99 -8.01
C THR A 429 -31.32 -33.20 -9.46
N GLU A 430 -30.57 -34.06 -10.15
CA GLU A 430 -30.91 -34.63 -11.44
C GLU A 430 -32.19 -35.49 -11.35
N ASP A 431 -32.84 -35.62 -12.50
CA ASP A 431 -33.96 -36.49 -12.86
C ASP A 431 -35.40 -36.11 -12.44
N ALA A 432 -36.16 -35.59 -13.41
CA ALA A 432 -37.39 -36.24 -13.91
C ALA A 432 -38.00 -35.46 -15.10
N GLU A 433 -38.27 -36.19 -16.18
CA GLU A 433 -38.95 -35.75 -17.41
C GLU A 433 -40.36 -35.17 -17.17
N PRO A 434 -40.84 -34.21 -17.99
CA PRO A 434 -42.25 -33.84 -17.99
C PRO A 434 -43.03 -34.63 -19.05
N LYS A 435 -43.99 -35.45 -18.61
CA LYS A 435 -45.09 -35.98 -19.44
C LYS A 435 -46.19 -34.93 -19.64
N LYS A 436 -46.72 -34.92 -20.86
CA LYS A 436 -47.86 -34.13 -21.38
C LYS A 436 -49.20 -34.47 -20.70
N GLU A 437 -50.11 -33.50 -20.61
CA GLU A 437 -51.44 -33.43 -21.29
C GLU A 437 -52.30 -32.28 -20.71
N GLN A 438 -52.75 -31.33 -21.56
CA GLN A 438 -54.15 -31.06 -22.02
C GLN A 438 -55.08 -30.46 -20.94
N ALA A 439 -56.02 -29.53 -21.17
CA ALA A 439 -56.59 -28.86 -22.34
C ALA A 439 -57.41 -27.62 -21.86
N ASP A 440 -57.82 -26.78 -22.83
CA ASP A 440 -58.92 -25.77 -22.82
C ASP A 440 -58.91 -24.68 -21.72
N GLY A 441 -59.13 -23.40 -21.98
CA GLY A 441 -59.62 -22.67 -23.14
C GLY A 441 -60.43 -21.50 -22.58
N ASP A 442 -60.12 -20.25 -22.91
CA ASP A 442 -61.14 -19.27 -23.26
C ASP A 442 -60.55 -17.96 -23.82
N GLN A 443 -61.31 -17.38 -24.73
CA GLN A 443 -61.00 -16.21 -25.55
C GLN A 443 -61.21 -14.91 -24.77
N GLN A 444 -60.38 -13.89 -25.04
CA GLN A 444 -60.95 -12.57 -25.37
C GLN A 444 -59.98 -11.66 -26.15
N LYS A 445 -60.47 -11.24 -27.32
CA LYS A 445 -59.90 -10.25 -28.23
C LYS A 445 -59.75 -8.87 -27.57
N LYS A 446 -58.63 -8.18 -27.82
CA LYS A 446 -58.62 -6.73 -28.09
C LYS A 446 -57.53 -6.36 -29.10
N LYS A 447 -57.98 -5.99 -30.30
CA LYS A 447 -57.20 -5.32 -31.37
C LYS A 447 -56.92 -3.86 -31.00
N ARG A 448 -55.73 -3.36 -31.34
CA ARG A 448 -55.45 -2.12 -32.11
C ARG A 448 -53.92 -1.87 -32.08
N LYS A 449 -53.20 -2.21 -33.16
CA LYS A 449 -52.75 -1.33 -34.26
C LYS A 449 -51.93 -0.11 -33.80
N SER A 450 -50.61 -0.18 -34.01
CA SER A 450 -49.77 0.97 -34.38
C SER A 450 -48.68 0.47 -35.35
N LYS A 451 -48.62 1.15 -36.49
CA LYS A 451 -47.77 0.85 -37.65
C LYS A 451 -46.34 1.36 -37.41
N LYS A 452 -45.39 0.59 -37.95
CA LYS A 452 -44.06 0.99 -38.42
C LYS A 452 -44.10 2.21 -39.35
N HIS A 453 -43.06 3.05 -39.31
CA HIS A 453 -42.24 3.59 -40.42
C HIS A 453 -40.97 4.16 -39.73
N VAL A 454 -39.76 3.62 -39.90
CA VAL A 454 -38.84 3.74 -41.05
C VAL A 454 -38.67 5.20 -41.51
N ASN A 455 -37.64 5.86 -40.99
CA ASN A 455 -36.41 6.15 -41.72
C ASN A 455 -35.22 6.17 -40.76
#